data_AF-A0A8J7YTC4-F1
#
_entry.id   AF-A0A8J7YTC4-F1
#
_cell.length_a   1.000
_cell.length_b   1.000
_cell.length_c   1.000
_cell.angle_alpha   90.00
_cell.angle_beta   90.00
_cell.angle_gamma   90.00
#
_symmetry.space_group_name_H-M   'P 1'
#
loop_
_entity.id
_entity.type
_entity.pdbx_description
1 polymer ?
#
loop_
_entity_poly.entity_id
_entity_poly.type
_entity_poly.pdbx_seq_one_letter_code
_entity_poly.pdbx_strand_id
1 'polypeptide(L)'
;VSQNVTCPTGYVNNSLDCNDNNSAIRPNTVWYYDADNDTYGNATHNVTSCNKPTPGNCVLIAGDCNDNNTNIHPGATEIYNGVDDNCDGQIDEGFCGSDSQCPSGYYCGSDHTCKKKAKKTEGYTGTIDYSQDTIPASVTLKEFSGVPKEAEGLTLTLNLGKDARNAQVTVTVENKTNTFTANDNGTVTITLPGFGQGEITARKSGFKTLT
;
A
#
# COMPACT_ATOMS: atom_id res chain seq x y z
N VAL A 1 2.25 76.37 2.61
CA VAL A 1 2.40 75.26 3.58
C VAL A 1 3.15 74.14 2.86
N SER A 2 4.45 73.98 3.14
CA SER A 2 5.24 72.87 2.61
C SER A 2 4.82 71.62 3.37
N GLN A 3 4.07 70.73 2.73
CA GLN A 3 3.75 69.44 3.32
C GLN A 3 5.01 68.59 3.25
N ASN A 4 5.70 68.50 4.38
CA ASN A 4 6.86 67.64 4.55
C ASN A 4 6.34 66.21 4.66
N VAL A 5 6.06 65.59 3.52
CA VAL A 5 5.66 64.18 3.45
C VAL A 5 6.94 63.37 3.63
N THR A 6 7.27 63.04 4.88
CA THR A 6 8.30 62.06 5.17
C THR A 6 7.75 60.68 4.85
N CYS A 7 8.46 59.92 4.04
CA CYS A 7 8.01 58.60 3.63
C CYS A 7 7.80 57.69 4.86
N PRO A 8 6.82 56.77 4.82
CA PRO A 8 6.54 55.85 5.91
C PRO A 8 7.77 55.02 6.31
N THR A 9 7.84 54.62 7.57
CA THR A 9 8.86 53.68 8.06
C THR A 9 8.87 52.42 7.18
N GLY A 10 9.96 52.19 6.45
CA GLY A 10 10.10 51.08 5.49
C GLY A 10 10.34 51.51 4.03
N TYR A 11 10.06 52.77 3.69
CA TYR A 11 10.31 53.31 2.35
C TYR A 11 11.79 53.38 2.00
N VAL A 12 12.18 52.80 0.86
CA VAL A 12 13.50 52.96 0.25
C VAL A 12 13.38 53.81 -1.02
N ASN A 13 14.14 54.90 -1.08
CA ASN A 13 14.09 55.87 -2.17
C ASN A 13 14.89 55.40 -3.41
N ASN A 14 14.81 54.11 -3.72
CA ASN A 14 15.35 53.50 -4.93
C ASN A 14 14.20 52.81 -5.67
N SER A 15 14.13 52.93 -6.99
CA SER A 15 13.02 52.39 -7.79
C SER A 15 13.13 50.87 -8.00
N LEU A 16 13.61 50.12 -7.00
CA LEU A 16 14.00 48.71 -7.17
C LEU A 16 12.97 47.70 -6.65
N ASP A 17 11.99 48.14 -5.87
CA ASP A 17 10.82 47.37 -5.46
C ASP A 17 9.52 48.07 -5.86
N CYS A 18 8.50 47.25 -6.13
CA CYS A 18 7.20 47.70 -6.64
C CYS A 18 6.15 47.81 -5.54
N ASN A 19 6.46 47.27 -4.35
CA ASN A 19 5.60 47.29 -3.20
C ASN A 19 6.45 47.39 -1.93
N ASP A 20 6.42 48.55 -1.29
CA ASP A 20 7.19 48.85 -0.05
C ASP A 20 6.83 47.92 1.12
N ASN A 21 5.67 47.26 1.07
CA ASN A 21 5.22 46.29 2.08
C ASN A 21 5.52 44.84 1.70
N ASN A 22 6.05 44.58 0.50
CA ASN A 22 6.38 43.23 0.04
C ASN A 22 7.62 43.21 -0.86
N SER A 23 8.76 42.85 -0.27
CA SER A 23 10.06 42.76 -0.95
C SER A 23 10.16 41.70 -2.05
N ALA A 24 9.15 40.82 -2.18
CA ALA A 24 9.07 39.85 -3.27
C ALA A 24 8.52 40.47 -4.58
N ILE A 25 7.90 41.65 -4.51
CA ILE A 25 7.32 42.33 -5.68
C ILE A 25 8.31 43.38 -6.20
N ARG A 26 8.78 43.17 -7.43
CA ARG A 26 9.80 43.93 -8.15
C ARG A 26 9.37 44.15 -9.59
N PRO A 27 10.03 45.04 -10.35
CA PRO A 27 9.64 45.32 -11.73
C PRO A 27 9.66 44.08 -12.65
N ASN A 28 10.45 43.06 -12.30
CA ASN A 28 10.56 41.79 -13.00
C ASN A 28 9.79 40.64 -12.31
N THR A 29 8.85 40.93 -11.40
CA THR A 29 7.99 39.90 -10.80
C THR A 29 7.13 39.25 -11.86
N VAL A 30 7.14 37.93 -11.88
CA VAL A 30 6.28 37.10 -12.72
C VAL A 30 5.01 36.77 -11.94
N TRP A 31 3.87 37.04 -12.55
CA TRP A 31 2.55 36.72 -12.04
C TRP A 31 1.97 35.58 -12.87
N TYR A 32 1.52 34.52 -12.22
CA TYR A 32 0.96 33.33 -12.84
C TYR A 32 -0.56 33.40 -12.78
N TYR A 33 -1.25 33.15 -13.88
CA TYR A 33 -2.71 33.09 -13.89
C TYR A 33 -3.18 31.87 -13.12
N ASP A 34 -4.08 32.07 -12.16
CA ASP A 34 -4.67 31.06 -11.28
C ASP A 34 -6.17 31.02 -11.57
N ALA A 35 -6.61 30.01 -12.33
CA ALA A 35 -7.96 30.00 -12.89
C ALA A 35 -9.00 29.35 -11.98
N ASP A 36 -8.59 28.43 -11.11
CA ASP A 36 -9.47 27.73 -10.18
C ASP A 36 -9.43 28.29 -8.73
N ASN A 37 -8.45 29.15 -8.43
CA ASN A 37 -8.27 29.89 -7.18
C ASN A 37 -7.72 29.06 -6.01
N ASP A 38 -6.76 28.18 -6.26
CA ASP A 38 -6.08 27.38 -5.22
C ASP A 38 -4.73 27.96 -4.73
N THR A 39 -4.37 29.15 -5.20
CA THR A 39 -3.15 29.90 -4.90
C THR A 39 -1.90 29.54 -5.68
N TYR A 40 -1.98 28.52 -6.54
CA TYR A 40 -0.96 28.18 -7.54
C TYR A 40 -1.44 28.61 -8.92
N GLY A 41 -0.50 28.95 -9.80
CA GLY A 41 -0.85 29.39 -11.15
C GLY A 41 -0.03 28.68 -12.21
N ASN A 42 -0.60 28.65 -13.42
CA ASN A 42 0.02 28.04 -14.58
C ASN A 42 1.40 28.63 -14.90
N ALA A 43 2.44 27.79 -14.88
CA ALA A 43 3.81 28.22 -15.19
C ALA A 43 3.96 28.76 -16.64
N THR A 44 3.11 28.32 -17.57
CA THR A 44 3.13 28.72 -18.99
C THR A 44 2.21 29.90 -19.32
N HIS A 45 1.25 30.21 -18.43
CA HIS A 45 0.34 31.36 -18.59
C HIS A 45 0.66 32.41 -17.53
N ASN A 46 1.67 33.24 -17.81
CA ASN A 46 2.17 34.23 -16.88
C ASN A 46 2.43 35.59 -17.54
N VAL A 47 2.58 36.62 -16.72
CA VAL A 47 2.92 37.98 -17.13
C VAL A 47 3.91 38.60 -16.17
N THR A 48 4.94 39.25 -16.70
CA THR A 48 5.89 40.01 -15.88
C THR A 48 5.37 41.42 -15.69
N SER A 49 5.15 41.83 -14.44
CA SER A 49 4.64 43.17 -14.12
C SER A 49 5.00 43.57 -12.69
N CYS A 50 5.24 44.87 -12.52
CA CYS A 50 5.44 45.51 -11.23
C CYS A 50 4.20 45.42 -10.33
N ASN A 51 3.03 45.72 -10.90
CA ASN A 51 1.75 45.62 -10.20
C ASN A 51 1.04 44.31 -10.54
N LYS A 52 0.27 43.75 -9.60
CA LYS A 52 -0.60 42.60 -9.86
C LYS A 52 -1.53 42.93 -11.04
N PRO A 53 -1.53 42.13 -12.11
CA PRO A 53 -2.41 42.34 -13.26
C PRO A 53 -3.88 42.36 -12.87
N THR A 54 -4.66 43.24 -13.51
CA THR A 54 -6.12 43.28 -13.42
C THR A 54 -6.71 43.51 -14.81
N PRO A 55 -7.81 42.84 -15.22
CA PRO A 55 -8.55 41.83 -14.47
C PRO A 55 -7.86 40.45 -14.48
N GLY A 56 -8.05 39.66 -13.42
CA GLY A 56 -7.52 38.29 -13.35
C GLY A 56 -7.11 37.91 -11.93
N ASN A 57 -7.29 36.64 -11.57
CA ASN A 57 -6.70 36.09 -10.36
C ASN A 57 -5.29 35.63 -10.71
N CYS A 58 -4.29 36.47 -10.46
CA CYS A 58 -2.89 36.09 -10.64
C CYS A 58 -2.17 35.95 -9.28
N VAL A 59 -1.33 34.95 -9.16
CA VAL A 59 -0.59 34.59 -7.94
C VAL A 59 0.92 34.61 -8.19
N LEU A 60 1.70 34.51 -7.11
CA LEU A 60 3.17 34.52 -7.18
C LEU A 60 3.76 33.10 -7.25
N ILE A 61 2.97 32.08 -6.89
CA ILE A 61 3.43 30.71 -6.82
C ILE A 61 3.06 30.03 -8.14
N ALA A 62 4.06 29.50 -8.83
CA ALA A 62 3.88 28.74 -10.05
C ALA A 62 3.74 27.25 -9.76
N GLY A 63 3.46 26.48 -10.81
CA GLY A 63 3.60 25.03 -10.80
C GLY A 63 2.28 24.28 -10.77
N ASP A 64 1.16 24.99 -10.88
CA ASP A 64 -0.13 24.35 -11.10
C ASP A 64 -0.11 23.57 -12.43
N CYS A 65 -0.38 22.27 -12.32
CA CYS A 65 -0.47 21.35 -13.44
C CYS A 65 -1.90 21.19 -13.97
N ASN A 66 -2.92 21.70 -13.26
CA ASN A 66 -4.32 21.70 -13.69
C ASN A 66 -5.13 22.89 -13.12
N ASP A 67 -5.11 24.03 -13.83
CA ASP A 67 -5.85 25.25 -13.43
C ASP A 67 -7.39 25.14 -13.49
N ASN A 68 -7.97 23.94 -13.62
CA ASN A 68 -9.42 23.76 -13.57
C ASN A 68 -9.86 22.95 -12.34
N ASN A 69 -8.95 22.62 -11.43
CA ASN A 69 -9.24 21.82 -10.25
C ASN A 69 -8.37 22.20 -9.06
N THR A 70 -9.00 22.90 -8.10
CA THR A 70 -8.35 23.40 -6.88
C THR A 70 -7.76 22.35 -5.93
N ASN A 71 -7.89 21.06 -6.26
CA ASN A 71 -7.29 19.97 -5.48
C ASN A 71 -6.05 19.39 -6.16
N ILE A 72 -5.70 19.86 -7.36
CA ILE A 72 -4.54 19.42 -8.12
C ILE A 72 -3.56 20.58 -8.22
N HIS A 73 -2.57 20.60 -7.34
CA HIS A 73 -1.60 21.68 -7.25
C HIS A 73 -0.35 21.23 -6.49
N PRO A 74 0.77 21.96 -6.59
CA PRO A 74 1.98 21.67 -5.83
C PRO A 74 1.71 21.36 -4.34
N GLY A 75 2.11 20.16 -3.91
CA GLY A 75 2.00 19.72 -2.53
C GLY A 75 0.59 19.34 -2.06
N ALA A 76 -0.37 19.14 -2.97
CA ALA A 76 -1.63 18.50 -2.65
C ALA A 76 -1.41 17.08 -2.08
N THR A 77 -2.45 16.51 -1.45
CA THR A 77 -2.39 15.12 -0.98
C THR A 77 -2.76 14.18 -2.11
N GLU A 78 -1.88 13.25 -2.44
CA GLU A 78 -2.14 12.19 -3.42
C GLU A 78 -3.35 11.33 -3.05
N ILE A 79 -4.15 11.00 -4.05
CA ILE A 79 -5.24 10.05 -3.97
C ILE A 79 -5.08 9.07 -5.13
N TYR A 80 -5.22 7.77 -4.88
CA TYR A 80 -5.14 6.74 -5.93
C TYR A 80 -6.26 6.90 -6.98
N ASN A 81 -6.04 7.73 -7.99
CA ASN A 81 -7.00 8.15 -9.00
C ASN A 81 -6.38 8.19 -10.42
N GLY A 82 -5.07 7.93 -10.56
CA GLY A 82 -4.35 7.95 -11.82
C GLY A 82 -3.95 9.35 -12.31
N VAL A 83 -3.96 10.33 -11.41
CA VAL A 83 -3.58 11.73 -11.62
C VAL A 83 -2.39 12.05 -10.72
N ASP A 84 -1.54 12.97 -11.17
CA ASP A 84 -0.53 13.62 -10.33
C ASP A 84 -1.24 14.76 -9.58
N ASP A 85 -1.76 14.48 -8.38
CA ASP A 85 -2.55 15.46 -7.63
C ASP A 85 -1.64 16.57 -7.09
N ASN A 86 -0.39 16.25 -6.75
CA ASN A 86 0.53 17.17 -6.11
C ASN A 86 1.52 17.89 -7.05
N CYS A 87 1.37 17.68 -8.35
CA CYS A 87 2.17 18.25 -9.44
C CYS A 87 3.69 18.02 -9.30
N ASP A 88 4.14 16.88 -8.75
CA ASP A 88 5.56 16.54 -8.59
C ASP A 88 6.15 15.75 -9.78
N GLY A 89 5.30 15.35 -10.73
CA GLY A 89 5.64 14.57 -11.92
C GLY A 89 5.51 13.05 -11.73
N GLN A 90 5.08 12.58 -10.57
CA GLN A 90 4.74 11.19 -10.28
C GLN A 90 3.21 11.04 -10.19
N ILE A 91 2.72 9.83 -10.45
CA ILE A 91 1.29 9.53 -10.39
C ILE A 91 1.07 8.54 -9.25
N ASP A 92 0.14 8.88 -8.35
CA ASP A 92 -0.28 8.07 -7.21
C ASP A 92 0.91 7.58 -6.34
N GLU A 93 1.94 8.41 -6.10
CA GLU A 93 3.09 7.96 -5.32
C GLU A 93 2.72 7.68 -3.86
N GLY A 94 3.36 6.66 -3.27
CA GLY A 94 2.99 6.14 -1.96
C GLY A 94 1.85 5.10 -1.99
N PHE A 95 1.20 4.89 -3.14
CA PHE A 95 0.23 3.81 -3.34
C PHE A 95 0.84 2.61 -4.11
N CYS A 96 0.18 1.47 -4.03
CA CYS A 96 0.49 0.26 -4.78
C CYS A 96 -0.64 -0.07 -5.76
N GLY A 97 -0.28 -0.42 -7.00
CA GLY A 97 -1.21 -1.01 -7.97
C GLY A 97 -1.22 -2.54 -7.93
N SER A 98 -0.18 -3.14 -7.34
CA SER A 98 -0.03 -4.59 -7.25
C SER A 98 0.95 -5.00 -6.14
N ASP A 99 0.94 -6.29 -5.78
CA ASP A 99 1.81 -6.84 -4.74
C ASP A 99 3.31 -6.69 -5.06
N SER A 100 3.70 -6.58 -6.34
CA SER A 100 5.11 -6.43 -6.74
C SER A 100 5.68 -5.05 -6.41
N GLN A 101 4.83 -4.05 -6.18
CA GLN A 101 5.23 -2.71 -5.77
C GLN A 101 5.39 -2.58 -4.25
N CYS A 102 5.05 -3.62 -3.48
CA CYS A 102 5.21 -3.62 -2.04
C CYS A 102 6.52 -4.30 -1.59
N PRO A 103 7.10 -3.88 -0.44
CA PRO A 103 8.24 -4.57 0.15
C PRO A 103 7.95 -6.05 0.47
N SER A 104 9.01 -6.85 0.61
CA SER A 104 8.88 -8.25 1.02
C SER A 104 8.14 -8.37 2.36
N GLY A 105 7.18 -9.30 2.43
CA GLY A 105 6.29 -9.46 3.60
C GLY A 105 5.07 -8.54 3.61
N TYR A 106 4.85 -7.75 2.57
CA TYR A 106 3.66 -6.92 2.38
C TYR A 106 2.85 -7.38 1.17
N TYR A 107 1.59 -6.97 1.10
CA TYR A 107 0.71 -7.13 -0.05
C TYR A 107 -0.02 -5.82 -0.32
N CYS A 108 -0.53 -5.65 -1.52
CA CYS A 108 -1.30 -4.47 -1.86
C CYS A 108 -2.74 -4.61 -1.37
N GLY A 109 -3.14 -3.72 -0.46
CA GLY A 109 -4.49 -3.64 0.06
C GLY A 109 -5.50 -3.17 -1.00
N SER A 110 -6.78 -3.37 -0.72
CA SER A 110 -7.86 -2.81 -1.56
C SER A 110 -7.94 -1.28 -1.52
N ASP A 111 -7.29 -0.66 -0.54
CA ASP A 111 -7.10 0.79 -0.42
C ASP A 111 -5.80 1.27 -1.08
N HIS A 112 -5.16 0.40 -1.88
CA HIS A 112 -3.91 0.69 -2.58
C HIS A 112 -2.76 1.07 -1.65
N THR A 113 -2.81 0.66 -0.38
CA THR A 113 -1.69 0.80 0.55
C THR A 113 -1.00 -0.54 0.77
N CYS A 114 0.32 -0.51 0.96
CA CYS A 114 1.06 -1.73 1.31
C CYS A 114 0.75 -2.14 2.74
N LYS A 115 0.07 -3.27 2.90
CA LYS A 115 -0.31 -3.84 4.19
C LYS A 115 0.62 -4.99 4.56
N LYS A 116 1.05 -5.01 5.82
CA LYS A 116 1.91 -6.08 6.32
C LYS A 116 1.12 -7.38 6.32
N LYS A 117 1.69 -8.42 5.74
CA LYS A 117 1.14 -9.77 5.86
C LYS A 117 1.20 -10.18 7.33
N ALA A 118 0.13 -10.80 7.83
CA ALA A 118 0.03 -11.34 9.17
C ALA A 118 0.24 -12.85 9.14
N LYS A 119 1.00 -13.38 10.09
CA LYS A 119 1.10 -14.83 10.29
C LYS A 119 -0.22 -15.35 10.85
N LYS A 120 -1.01 -16.04 10.02
CA LYS A 120 -2.26 -16.67 10.49
C LYS A 120 -1.96 -18.05 11.06
N THR A 121 -2.10 -18.20 12.37
CA THR A 121 -2.01 -19.49 13.04
C THR A 121 -3.44 -19.97 13.27
N GLU A 122 -3.95 -20.84 12.40
CA GLU A 122 -5.22 -21.52 12.65
C GLU A 122 -4.94 -22.90 13.23
N GLY A 123 -5.30 -23.10 14.50
CA GLY A 123 -5.32 -24.44 15.10
C GLY A 123 -6.44 -25.25 14.46
N TYR A 124 -6.11 -26.08 13.46
CA TYR A 124 -7.07 -27.04 12.92
C TYR A 124 -6.92 -28.37 13.66
N THR A 125 -7.93 -28.75 14.43
CA THR A 125 -8.03 -30.09 15.01
C THR A 125 -8.82 -31.00 14.07
N GLY A 126 -8.15 -31.94 13.41
CA GLY A 126 -8.77 -33.08 12.75
C GLY A 126 -8.44 -34.35 13.52
N THR A 127 -9.44 -35.15 13.87
CA THR A 127 -9.25 -36.44 14.53
C THR A 127 -9.38 -37.53 13.49
N ILE A 128 -8.32 -38.31 13.24
CA ILE A 128 -8.43 -39.59 12.55
C ILE A 128 -8.51 -40.64 13.64
N ASP A 129 -9.67 -41.28 13.78
CA ASP A 129 -9.80 -42.40 14.72
C ASP A 129 -9.19 -43.66 14.09
N TYR A 130 -8.11 -44.15 14.68
CA TYR A 130 -7.43 -45.38 14.28
C TYR A 130 -8.10 -46.64 14.87
N SER A 131 -9.25 -46.51 15.56
CA SER A 131 -9.95 -47.64 16.21
C SER A 131 -10.68 -48.59 15.25
N GLN A 132 -10.56 -48.43 13.93
CA GLN A 132 -11.25 -49.25 12.93
C GLN A 132 -10.22 -50.06 12.13
N ASP A 133 -10.47 -51.38 11.99
CA ASP A 133 -9.58 -52.38 11.36
C ASP A 133 -9.24 -52.08 9.89
N THR A 134 -9.94 -51.14 9.25
CA THR A 134 -9.69 -50.71 7.87
C THR A 134 -9.67 -49.19 7.75
N ILE A 135 -8.48 -48.64 7.50
CA ILE A 135 -8.28 -47.23 7.18
C ILE A 135 -8.15 -47.11 5.65
N PRO A 136 -8.88 -46.18 4.99
CA PRO A 136 -8.72 -45.95 3.56
C PRO A 136 -7.30 -45.46 3.23
N ALA A 137 -6.84 -45.71 2.00
CA ALA A 137 -5.48 -45.36 1.56
C ALA A 137 -5.16 -43.85 1.66
N SER A 138 -6.18 -42.99 1.69
CA SER A 138 -6.09 -41.55 1.91
C SER A 138 -7.37 -41.01 2.55
N VAL A 139 -7.23 -40.04 3.46
CA VAL A 139 -8.34 -39.27 4.02
C VAL A 139 -8.10 -37.78 3.78
N THR A 140 -9.03 -37.12 3.10
CA THR A 140 -9.07 -35.66 2.96
C THR A 140 -9.60 -35.05 4.26
N LEU A 141 -8.76 -34.29 4.97
CA LEU A 141 -9.12 -33.70 6.25
C LEU A 141 -9.83 -32.36 6.08
N LYS A 142 -9.43 -31.58 5.07
CA LYS A 142 -10.07 -30.31 4.71
C LYS A 142 -9.64 -29.86 3.31
N GLU A 143 -10.60 -29.31 2.58
CA GLU A 143 -10.37 -28.42 1.45
C GLU A 143 -10.37 -26.98 1.95
N PHE A 144 -9.38 -26.18 1.56
CA PHE A 144 -9.37 -24.76 1.86
C PHE A 144 -9.28 -23.97 0.56
N SER A 145 -10.17 -22.99 0.44
CA SER A 145 -10.14 -21.99 -0.61
C SER A 145 -9.96 -20.61 0.00
N GLY A 146 -9.15 -19.77 -0.65
CA GLY A 146 -9.03 -18.36 -0.28
C GLY A 146 -8.26 -18.11 1.02
N VAL A 147 -7.05 -18.66 1.18
CA VAL A 147 -6.11 -18.11 2.17
C VAL A 147 -6.01 -16.59 1.90
N PRO A 148 -6.44 -15.73 2.84
CA PRO A 148 -6.60 -14.31 2.53
C PRO A 148 -5.26 -13.66 2.17
N LYS A 149 -5.27 -12.65 1.29
CA LYS A 149 -4.04 -11.97 0.83
C LYS A 149 -3.22 -11.39 1.98
N GLU A 150 -3.86 -11.11 3.09
CA GLU A 150 -3.24 -10.68 4.33
C GLU A 150 -2.44 -11.77 5.06
N ALA A 151 -2.42 -13.03 4.65
CA ALA A 151 -1.70 -14.09 5.37
C ALA A 151 -0.26 -14.28 4.85
N GLU A 152 0.73 -14.30 5.76
CA GLU A 152 2.13 -14.71 5.44
C GLU A 152 2.21 -16.21 5.08
N GLY A 153 1.26 -16.97 5.58
CA GLY A 153 1.16 -18.42 5.45
C GLY A 153 0.15 -18.96 6.46
N LEU A 154 -0.27 -20.19 6.23
CA LEU A 154 -1.19 -20.91 7.11
C LEU A 154 -0.40 -21.95 7.90
N THR A 155 -0.40 -21.83 9.23
CA THR A 155 0.13 -22.89 10.09
C THR A 155 -1.00 -23.78 10.58
N LEU A 156 -0.92 -25.09 10.31
CA LEU A 156 -1.88 -26.11 10.72
C LEU A 156 -1.20 -27.07 11.70
N THR A 157 -1.88 -27.43 12.79
CA THR A 157 -1.38 -28.41 13.75
C THR A 157 -2.38 -29.56 13.87
N LEU A 158 -2.05 -30.71 13.28
CA LEU A 158 -2.88 -31.91 13.29
C LEU A 158 -2.50 -32.80 14.47
N ASN A 159 -3.48 -33.34 15.19
CA ASN A 159 -3.27 -34.36 16.21
C ASN A 159 -3.93 -35.67 15.77
N LEU A 160 -3.11 -36.64 15.39
CA LEU A 160 -3.54 -37.93 14.84
C LEU A 160 -3.68 -39.01 15.93
N GLY A 161 -3.39 -38.68 17.20
CA GLY A 161 -3.42 -39.61 18.32
C GLY A 161 -2.11 -40.41 18.50
N LYS A 162 -1.92 -40.97 19.70
CA LYS A 162 -0.68 -41.62 20.16
C LYS A 162 -0.22 -42.81 19.30
N ASP A 163 -1.14 -43.46 18.60
CA ASP A 163 -0.87 -44.65 17.80
C ASP A 163 -0.47 -44.30 16.35
N ALA A 164 -0.50 -43.02 15.98
CA ALA A 164 -0.17 -42.50 14.66
C ALA A 164 1.31 -42.05 14.52
N ARG A 165 2.20 -42.54 15.38
CA ARG A 165 3.63 -42.25 15.31
C ARG A 165 4.19 -42.62 13.92
N ASN A 166 4.99 -41.73 13.34
CA ASN A 166 5.56 -41.86 11.98
C ASN A 166 4.55 -41.85 10.82
N ALA A 167 3.27 -41.50 11.06
CA ALA A 167 2.32 -41.30 9.97
C ALA A 167 2.82 -40.20 9.01
N GLN A 168 2.60 -40.39 7.71
CA GLN A 168 2.93 -39.40 6.68
C GLN A 168 1.70 -38.56 6.35
N VAL A 169 1.77 -37.27 6.61
CA VAL A 169 0.74 -36.32 6.18
C VAL A 169 1.21 -35.62 4.93
N THR A 170 0.44 -35.71 3.86
CA THR A 170 0.74 -35.10 2.58
C THR A 170 -0.15 -33.87 2.39
N VAL A 171 0.45 -32.72 2.12
CA VAL A 171 -0.29 -31.48 1.89
C VAL A 171 0.01 -30.99 0.49
N THR A 172 -1.05 -30.77 -0.29
CA THR A 172 -0.94 -30.27 -1.66
C THR A 172 -1.54 -28.87 -1.72
N VAL A 173 -0.73 -27.90 -2.14
CA VAL A 173 -1.15 -26.51 -2.35
C VAL A 173 -0.75 -26.11 -3.75
N GLU A 174 -1.70 -25.68 -4.58
CA GLU A 174 -1.45 -25.20 -5.95
C GLU A 174 -0.47 -26.09 -6.75
N ASN A 175 -0.64 -27.42 -6.70
CA ASN A 175 0.19 -28.47 -7.33
C ASN A 175 1.57 -28.74 -6.70
N LYS A 176 1.91 -28.11 -5.57
CA LYS A 176 3.09 -28.45 -4.77
C LYS A 176 2.70 -29.38 -3.63
N THR A 177 3.25 -30.58 -3.64
CA THR A 177 3.01 -31.58 -2.61
C THR A 177 4.18 -31.65 -1.65
N ASN A 178 3.92 -31.44 -0.36
CA ASN A 178 4.90 -31.62 0.72
C ASN A 178 4.44 -32.76 1.64
N THR A 179 5.38 -33.58 2.11
CA THR A 179 5.08 -34.67 3.05
C THR A 179 5.75 -34.38 4.39
N PHE A 180 4.98 -34.50 5.45
CA PHE A 180 5.39 -34.28 6.84
C PHE A 180 5.24 -35.57 7.62
N THR A 181 6.06 -35.76 8.64
CA THR A 181 6.02 -36.95 9.51
C THR A 181 5.50 -36.56 10.88
N ALA A 182 4.55 -37.34 11.40
CA ALA A 182 4.03 -37.17 12.75
C ALA A 182 5.12 -37.48 13.79
N ASN A 183 5.22 -36.61 14.80
CA ASN A 183 6.14 -36.80 15.92
C ASN A 183 5.72 -37.99 16.82
N ASP A 184 6.48 -38.22 17.90
CA ASP A 184 6.21 -39.31 18.85
C ASP A 184 4.83 -39.23 19.51
N ASN A 185 4.21 -38.05 19.54
CA ASN A 185 2.87 -37.81 20.07
C ASN A 185 1.78 -37.86 18.98
N GLY A 186 2.10 -38.25 17.75
CA GLY A 186 1.15 -38.26 16.63
C GLY A 186 0.76 -36.86 16.13
N THR A 187 1.53 -35.82 16.46
CA THR A 187 1.25 -34.44 16.05
C THR A 187 2.07 -34.07 14.82
N VAL A 188 1.45 -33.33 13.88
CA VAL A 188 2.11 -32.75 12.70
C VAL A 188 1.84 -31.25 12.65
N THR A 189 2.90 -30.44 12.59
CA THR A 189 2.80 -29.00 12.34
C THR A 189 3.23 -28.70 10.91
N ILE A 190 2.34 -28.09 10.14
CA ILE A 190 2.51 -27.80 8.73
C ILE A 190 2.47 -26.28 8.59
N THR A 191 3.51 -25.69 7.99
CA THR A 191 3.49 -24.29 7.60
C THR A 191 3.44 -24.22 6.08
N LEU A 192 2.35 -23.71 5.55
CA LEU A 192 2.17 -23.51 4.12
C LEU A 192 2.58 -22.08 3.78
N PRO A 193 3.65 -21.87 2.98
CA PRO A 193 4.02 -20.54 2.53
C PRO A 193 3.05 -20.08 1.44
N GLY A 194 2.47 -18.89 1.60
CA GLY A 194 1.76 -18.19 0.52
C GLY A 194 0.27 -18.51 0.32
N PHE A 195 -0.20 -18.12 -0.86
CA PHE A 195 -1.60 -18.02 -1.28
C PHE A 195 -2.10 -19.31 -1.96
N GLY A 196 -3.42 -19.47 -2.12
CA GLY A 196 -3.99 -20.46 -3.03
C GLY A 196 -5.11 -21.33 -2.49
N GLN A 197 -5.61 -22.22 -3.35
CA GLN A 197 -6.47 -23.33 -2.98
C GLN A 197 -5.61 -24.57 -2.73
N GLY A 198 -5.97 -25.36 -1.73
CA GLY A 198 -5.22 -26.57 -1.40
C GLY A 198 -6.04 -27.58 -0.62
N GLU A 199 -5.48 -28.76 -0.50
CA GLU A 199 -6.07 -29.92 0.16
C GLU A 199 -5.06 -30.50 1.16
N ILE A 200 -5.55 -30.82 2.36
CA ILE A 200 -4.78 -31.56 3.37
C ILE A 200 -5.23 -33.01 3.34
N THR A 201 -4.32 -33.92 2.97
CA THR A 201 -4.62 -35.35 2.87
C THR A 201 -3.68 -36.16 3.77
N ALA A 202 -4.21 -36.90 4.74
CA ALA A 202 -3.41 -37.85 5.51
C ALA A 202 -3.28 -39.18 4.74
N ARG A 203 -2.06 -39.73 4.64
CA ARG A 203 -1.80 -41.03 4.02
C ARG A 203 -1.10 -41.97 5.00
N LYS A 204 -1.48 -43.24 5.01
CA LYS A 204 -0.78 -44.25 5.81
C LYS A 204 0.53 -44.61 5.12
N SER A 205 1.67 -44.42 5.78
CA SER A 205 2.96 -44.97 5.35
C SER A 205 3.48 -45.94 6.40
N GLY A 206 3.63 -47.21 6.00
CA GLY A 206 4.45 -48.19 6.69
C GLY A 206 3.99 -48.66 8.07
N PHE A 207 2.90 -49.43 8.16
CA PHE A 207 2.80 -50.42 9.25
C PHE A 207 3.32 -51.76 8.74
N LYS A 208 4.48 -52.16 9.28
CA LYS A 208 4.81 -53.56 9.45
C LYS A 208 3.82 -54.11 10.47
N THR A 209 3.21 -55.22 10.13
CA THR A 209 2.17 -55.96 10.85
C THR A 209 2.41 -55.97 12.37
N LEU A 210 1.45 -55.46 13.14
CA LEU A 210 1.33 -55.77 14.57
C LEU A 210 0.72 -57.17 14.66
N THR A 211 1.55 -58.17 14.92
CA THR A 211 1.10 -59.44 15.54
C THR A 211 0.84 -59.22 17.01
#